data_AF-A0A2D5BK90-F1
#
_entry.id   AF-A0A2D5BK90-F1
#
_cell.length_a   1.000
_cell.length_b   1.000
_cell.length_c   1.000
_cell.angle_alpha   90.00
_cell.angle_beta   90.00
_cell.angle_gamma   90.00
#
_symmetry.space_group_name_H-M   'P 1'
#
loop_
_entity.id
_entity.type
_entity.pdbx_description
1 polymer ?
#
loop_
_entity_poly.entity_id
_entity_poly.type
_entity_poly.pdbx_seq_one_letter_code
_entity_poly.pdbx_strand_id
1 'polypeptide(L)'
;MTLVLLLVCTTVLFALAAVVRPALDGDAPERRTLAAVERVASLVRAGAASVIPEGHSWLHGPGPLPAGAAAGSAWPLRRWLSVRDGRAFEERLPLDGWGRAVAVIPVTSEGPRALLVVSAGPDGVMQSSSVFGIGGDDIGQVIFRHRSG
;
A
#
# COMPACT_ATOMS: atom_id res chain seq x y z
N MET A 1 -28.88 47.42 0.92
CA MET A 1 -28.14 46.71 1.99
C MET A 1 -28.13 45.20 1.82
N THR A 2 -29.17 44.58 1.27
CA THR A 2 -29.30 43.12 1.12
C THR A 2 -28.30 42.50 0.15
N LEU A 3 -28.01 43.15 -0.99
CA LEU A 3 -27.13 42.61 -2.03
C LEU A 3 -25.65 42.55 -1.59
N VAL A 4 -25.18 43.57 -0.87
CA VAL A 4 -23.80 43.62 -0.35
C VAL A 4 -23.59 42.55 0.73
N LEU A 5 -24.57 42.35 1.61
CA LEU A 5 -24.51 41.31 2.64
C LEU A 5 -24.50 39.90 2.03
N LEU A 6 -25.33 39.66 1.00
CA LEU A 6 -25.34 38.41 0.26
C LEU A 6 -23.98 38.13 -0.39
N LEU A 7 -23.39 39.13 -1.03
CA LEU A 7 -22.08 38.99 -1.67
C LEU A 7 -21.02 38.60 -0.63
N VAL A 8 -20.93 39.34 0.48
CA VAL A 8 -19.98 39.05 1.57
C VAL A 8 -20.20 37.64 2.15
N CYS A 9 -21.45 37.23 2.41
CA CYS A 9 -21.75 35.89 2.89
C CYS A 9 -21.30 34.80 1.90
N THR A 10 -21.54 34.98 0.60
CA THR A 10 -21.11 34.00 -0.40
C THR A 10 -19.58 33.91 -0.50
N THR A 11 -18.87 35.04 -0.44
CA THR A 11 -17.40 35.03 -0.48
C THR A 11 -16.80 34.35 0.75
N VAL A 12 -17.38 34.61 1.93
CA VAL A 12 -16.95 33.99 3.19
C VAL A 12 -17.22 32.49 3.19
N LEU A 13 -18.38 32.04 2.70
CA LEU A 13 -18.71 30.61 2.56
C LEU A 13 -17.77 29.90 1.58
N PHE A 14 -17.44 30.52 0.44
CA PHE A 14 -16.48 29.96 -0.50
C PHE A 14 -15.06 29.90 0.08
N ALA A 15 -14.63 30.94 0.78
CA ALA A 15 -13.34 30.97 1.45
C ALA A 15 -13.25 29.89 2.56
N LEU A 16 -14.30 29.75 3.36
CA LEU A 16 -14.40 28.68 4.37
C LEU A 16 -14.41 27.30 3.73
N ALA A 17 -15.16 27.07 2.65
CA ALA A 17 -15.18 25.80 1.94
C ALA A 17 -13.81 25.44 1.32
N ALA A 18 -13.06 26.44 0.85
CA ALA A 18 -11.70 26.25 0.33
C ALA A 18 -10.67 25.93 1.42
N VAL A 19 -10.86 26.48 2.64
CA VAL A 19 -9.98 26.21 3.80
C VAL A 19 -10.34 24.91 4.51
N VAL A 20 -11.62 24.53 4.55
CA VAL A 20 -12.10 23.31 5.22
C VAL A 20 -11.91 22.06 4.34
N ARG A 21 -11.97 22.18 3.01
CA ARG A 21 -11.74 21.05 2.08
C ARG A 21 -10.45 20.25 2.35
N PRO A 22 -9.27 20.86 2.51
CA PRO A 22 -8.04 20.09 2.76
C PRO A 22 -8.05 19.34 4.10
N ALA A 23 -8.85 19.75 5.09
CA ALA A 23 -9.01 19.02 6.35
C ALA A 23 -9.88 17.75 6.20
N LEU A 24 -10.73 17.66 5.17
CA LEU A 24 -11.49 16.46 4.81
C LEU A 24 -10.71 15.54 3.84
N ASP A 25 -9.60 16.03 3.28
CA ASP A 25 -8.70 15.28 2.39
C ASP A 25 -7.60 14.52 3.16
N GLY A 26 -7.52 14.62 4.49
CA GLY A 26 -6.60 13.82 5.31
C GLY A 26 -6.75 12.31 5.09
N ASP A 27 -7.97 11.87 4.77
CA ASP A 27 -8.28 10.47 4.43
C ASP A 27 -7.93 10.11 2.97
N ALA A 28 -7.67 11.07 2.08
CA ALA A 28 -7.43 10.80 0.66
C ALA A 28 -6.16 9.96 0.42
N PRO A 29 -4.99 10.25 1.03
CA PRO A 29 -3.83 9.37 0.90
C PRO A 29 -4.07 8.02 1.60
N GLU A 30 -4.65 7.99 2.79
CA GLU A 30 -4.91 6.73 3.50
C GLU A 30 -5.86 5.79 2.74
N ARG A 31 -6.97 6.31 2.20
CA ARG A 31 -7.89 5.54 1.35
C ARG A 31 -7.22 5.01 0.09
N ARG A 32 -6.35 5.82 -0.54
CA ARG A 32 -5.56 5.38 -1.71
C ARG A 32 -4.56 4.29 -1.32
N THR A 33 -3.92 4.41 -0.16
CA THR A 33 -3.01 3.40 0.38
C THR A 33 -3.76 2.10 0.65
N LEU A 34 -4.92 2.15 1.30
CA LEU A 34 -5.75 0.96 1.54
C LEU A 34 -6.12 0.28 0.21
N ALA A 35 -6.60 1.04 -0.78
CA ALA A 35 -6.91 0.51 -2.09
C ALA A 35 -5.69 -0.09 -2.81
N ALA A 36 -4.50 0.51 -2.64
CA ALA A 36 -3.24 0.00 -3.19
C ALA A 36 -2.84 -1.33 -2.52
N VAL A 37 -2.91 -1.39 -1.19
CA VAL A 37 -2.65 -2.60 -0.39
C VAL A 37 -3.62 -3.71 -0.75
N GLU A 38 -4.91 -3.43 -0.88
CA GLU A 38 -5.94 -4.38 -1.32
C GLU A 38 -5.70 -4.91 -2.73
N ARG A 39 -5.34 -4.03 -3.66
CA ARG A 39 -5.02 -4.44 -5.01
C ARG A 39 -3.79 -5.34 -5.04
N VAL A 40 -2.70 -4.95 -4.37
CA VAL A 40 -1.49 -5.78 -4.28
C VAL A 40 -1.80 -7.12 -3.63
N ALA A 41 -2.57 -7.14 -2.55
CA ALA A 41 -3.01 -8.38 -1.90
C ALA A 41 -3.80 -9.29 -2.84
N SER A 42 -4.72 -8.74 -3.63
CA SER A 42 -5.48 -9.50 -4.63
C SER A 42 -4.56 -10.11 -5.69
N LEU A 43 -3.59 -9.34 -6.19
CA LEU A 43 -2.60 -9.82 -7.16
C LEU A 43 -1.70 -10.92 -6.58
N VAL A 44 -1.25 -10.75 -5.34
CA VAL A 44 -0.41 -11.75 -4.67
C VAL A 44 -1.20 -13.04 -4.39
N ARG A 45 -2.48 -12.95 -4.02
CA ARG A 45 -3.35 -14.12 -3.88
C ARG A 45 -3.49 -14.86 -5.22
N ALA A 46 -3.64 -14.12 -6.32
CA ALA A 46 -3.79 -14.65 -7.67
C ALA A 46 -2.48 -15.12 -8.33
N GLY A 47 -1.31 -14.66 -7.89
CA GLY A 47 -0.02 -14.98 -8.49
C GLY A 47 0.38 -16.44 -8.29
N ALA A 48 0.93 -17.13 -9.30
CA ALA A 48 1.22 -18.57 -9.20
C ALA A 48 2.51 -18.91 -8.42
N ALA A 49 3.46 -17.98 -8.32
CA ALA A 49 4.71 -18.21 -7.60
C ALA A 49 4.43 -18.48 -6.12
N SER A 50 4.86 -19.63 -5.61
CA SER A 50 4.59 -20.08 -4.24
C SER A 50 5.66 -19.62 -3.24
N VAL A 51 6.78 -19.07 -3.73
CA VAL A 51 7.96 -18.77 -2.92
C VAL A 51 8.61 -17.47 -3.42
N ILE A 52 9.15 -16.68 -2.49
CA ILE A 52 10.02 -15.55 -2.83
C ILE A 52 11.33 -16.11 -3.42
N PRO A 53 11.92 -15.50 -4.47
CA PRO A 53 13.13 -16.04 -5.08
C PRO A 53 14.28 -16.15 -4.09
N GLU A 54 15.13 -17.16 -4.30
CA GLU A 54 16.28 -17.42 -3.43
C GLU A 54 17.17 -16.17 -3.28
N GLY A 55 17.70 -15.97 -2.07
CA GLY A 55 18.51 -14.80 -1.73
C GLY A 55 17.71 -13.52 -1.42
N HIS A 56 16.37 -13.57 -1.49
CA HIS A 56 15.50 -12.42 -1.22
C HIS A 56 14.56 -12.72 -0.06
N SER A 57 14.32 -11.72 0.78
CA SER A 57 13.51 -11.86 2.00
C SER A 57 12.11 -11.24 1.87
N TRP A 58 11.87 -10.38 0.88
CA TRP A 58 10.58 -9.72 0.66
C TRP A 58 10.43 -9.22 -0.78
N LEU A 59 9.22 -8.79 -1.15
CA LEU A 59 8.92 -8.22 -2.47
C LEU A 59 8.55 -6.74 -2.36
N HIS A 60 8.89 -5.96 -3.37
CA HIS A 60 8.54 -4.54 -3.41
C HIS A 60 7.76 -4.14 -4.67
N GLY A 61 6.78 -3.28 -4.48
CA GLY A 61 6.09 -2.57 -5.56
C GLY A 61 6.98 -1.54 -6.27
N PRO A 62 6.42 -0.81 -7.26
CA PRO A 62 7.14 0.27 -7.91
C PRO A 62 7.32 1.47 -6.98
N GLY A 63 8.25 2.36 -7.32
CA GLY A 63 8.45 3.62 -6.60
C GLY A 63 9.52 3.56 -5.50
N PRO A 64 9.68 4.66 -4.74
CA PRO A 64 10.62 4.74 -3.64
C PRO A 64 10.29 3.72 -2.56
N LEU A 65 11.32 3.04 -2.04
CA LEU A 65 11.17 2.17 -0.88
C LEU A 65 11.02 3.03 0.38
N PRO A 66 10.16 2.64 1.33
CA PRO A 66 10.04 3.34 2.59
C PRO A 66 11.32 3.19 3.43
N ALA A 67 11.56 4.15 4.34
CA ALA A 67 12.61 4.01 5.33
C ALA A 67 12.29 2.83 6.24
N GLY A 68 13.30 2.14 6.78
CA GLY A 68 13.07 0.98 7.65
C GLY A 68 12.47 -0.25 6.96
N ALA A 69 12.39 -0.26 5.62
CA ALA A 69 11.91 -1.43 4.87
C ALA A 69 12.62 -2.71 5.31
N ALA A 70 11.86 -3.82 5.29
CA ALA A 70 12.25 -5.11 5.85
C ALA A 70 13.71 -5.50 5.57
N ALA A 71 14.38 -6.06 6.58
CA ALA A 71 15.78 -6.46 6.47
C ALA A 71 16.00 -7.51 5.36
N GLY A 72 17.14 -7.40 4.67
CA GLY A 72 17.56 -8.30 3.59
C GLY A 72 17.23 -7.80 2.18
N SER A 73 17.43 -8.66 1.18
CA SER A 73 17.30 -8.28 -0.23
C SER A 73 15.83 -8.29 -0.69
N ALA A 74 15.43 -7.24 -1.38
CA ALA A 74 14.08 -7.09 -1.94
C ALA A 74 14.03 -7.57 -3.39
N TRP A 75 12.99 -8.32 -3.77
CA TRP A 75 12.75 -8.69 -5.17
C TRP A 75 11.59 -7.87 -5.78
N PRO A 76 11.68 -7.43 -7.04
CA PRO A 76 10.59 -6.69 -7.66
C PRO A 76 9.30 -7.52 -7.77
N LEU A 77 8.22 -7.04 -7.16
CA LEU A 77 6.91 -7.72 -7.16
C LEU A 77 6.41 -7.98 -8.59
N ARG A 78 6.63 -7.04 -9.52
CA ARG A 78 6.26 -7.22 -10.93
C ARG A 78 6.91 -8.47 -11.54
N ARG A 79 8.20 -8.69 -11.25
CA ARG A 79 8.92 -9.87 -11.74
C ARG A 79 8.36 -11.13 -11.12
N TRP A 80 8.09 -11.12 -9.81
CA TRP A 80 7.50 -12.24 -9.11
C TRP A 80 6.12 -12.63 -9.66
N LEU A 81 5.26 -11.65 -9.97
CA LEU A 81 3.95 -11.88 -10.59
C LEU A 81 4.03 -12.39 -12.04
N SER A 82 5.07 -11.98 -12.78
CA SER A 82 5.28 -12.38 -14.18
C SER A 82 5.75 -13.83 -14.38
N VAL A 83 6.09 -14.56 -13.31
CA VAL A 83 6.51 -15.98 -13.39
C VAL A 83 5.32 -16.94 -13.63
N ARG A 84 4.13 -16.41 -13.93
CA ARG A 84 2.94 -17.20 -14.24
C ARG A 84 2.72 -17.35 -15.76
N ASP A 85 2.68 -18.60 -16.22
CA ASP A 85 2.12 -19.04 -17.51
C ASP A 85 2.68 -18.38 -18.78
N GLY A 86 3.91 -17.84 -18.74
CA GLY A 86 4.57 -17.24 -19.90
C GLY A 86 3.86 -16.00 -20.48
N ARG A 87 2.90 -15.42 -19.75
CA ARG A 87 2.19 -14.19 -20.17
C ARG A 87 2.72 -13.00 -19.39
N ALA A 88 3.03 -11.93 -20.11
CA ALA A 88 3.47 -10.68 -19.49
C ALA A 88 2.36 -10.15 -18.57
N PHE A 89 2.67 -10.05 -17.28
CA PHE A 89 1.82 -9.36 -16.32
C PHE A 89 1.91 -7.85 -16.60
N GLU A 90 0.96 -7.34 -17.38
CA GLU A 90 0.89 -5.94 -17.83
C GLU A 90 0.14 -5.04 -16.84
N GLU A 91 -0.37 -5.59 -15.74
CA GLU A 91 -1.13 -4.78 -14.79
C GLU A 91 -0.22 -3.82 -14.04
N ARG A 92 -0.57 -2.54 -14.08
CA ARG A 92 0.17 -1.48 -13.41
C ARG A 92 0.00 -1.62 -11.90
N LEU A 93 1.09 -1.99 -11.21
CA LEU A 93 1.12 -2.03 -9.76
C LEU A 93 0.90 -0.61 -9.19
N PRO A 94 0.04 -0.46 -8.18
CA PRO A 94 -0.23 0.84 -7.58
C PRO A 94 0.95 1.31 -6.72
N LEU A 95 1.06 2.63 -6.57
CA LEU A 95 1.79 3.27 -5.48
C LEU A 95 0.83 3.46 -4.30
N ASP A 96 1.37 3.61 -3.10
CA ASP A 96 0.57 4.05 -1.96
C ASP A 96 0.06 5.51 -2.15
N GLY A 97 -0.78 5.97 -1.22
CA GLY A 97 -1.35 7.32 -1.25
C GLY A 97 -0.33 8.45 -1.12
N TRP A 98 0.91 8.13 -0.73
CA TRP A 98 2.04 9.04 -0.60
C TRP A 98 3.09 8.82 -1.71
N GLY A 99 2.80 7.99 -2.71
CA GLY A 99 3.66 7.77 -3.88
C GLY A 99 4.82 6.78 -3.68
N ARG A 100 4.79 5.93 -2.64
CA ARG A 100 5.82 4.95 -2.30
C ARG A 100 5.42 3.52 -2.67
N ALA A 101 6.40 2.63 -2.62
CA ALA A 101 6.21 1.21 -2.86
C ALA A 101 5.45 0.53 -1.71
N VAL A 102 4.49 -0.31 -2.07
CA VAL A 102 3.90 -1.31 -1.16
C VAL A 102 4.85 -2.51 -1.06
N ALA A 103 5.12 -2.97 0.15
CA ALA A 103 5.95 -4.14 0.42
C ALA A 103 5.09 -5.41 0.63
N VAL A 104 5.67 -6.56 0.30
CA VAL A 104 5.10 -7.89 0.59
C VAL A 104 6.13 -8.73 1.32
N ILE A 105 5.86 -9.07 2.58
CA ILE A 105 6.81 -9.69 3.50
C ILE A 105 6.26 -11.05 3.93
N PRO A 106 7.05 -12.15 3.90
CA PRO A 106 6.64 -13.42 4.50
C PRO A 106 6.44 -13.29 6.00
N VAL A 107 5.33 -13.82 6.52
CA VAL A 107 5.09 -13.88 7.96
C VAL A 107 5.66 -15.20 8.49
N THR A 108 6.68 -15.13 9.35
CA THR A 108 7.43 -16.31 9.78
C THR A 108 6.71 -17.10 10.89
N SER A 109 5.96 -16.42 11.76
CA SER A 109 5.20 -17.05 12.85
C SER A 109 4.08 -17.97 12.38
N GLU A 110 3.51 -17.69 11.21
CA GLU A 110 2.37 -18.40 10.61
C GLU A 110 2.82 -19.43 9.54
N GLY A 111 4.13 -19.66 9.39
CA GLY A 111 4.73 -20.52 8.38
C GLY A 111 4.73 -19.92 6.96
N PRO A 112 5.18 -20.66 5.92
CA PRO A 112 5.39 -20.15 4.55
C PRO A 112 4.09 -19.79 3.80
N ARG A 113 2.96 -19.69 4.51
CA ARG A 113 1.61 -19.58 3.95
C ARG A 113 1.00 -18.20 4.11
N ALA A 114 1.55 -17.36 4.97
CA ALA A 114 1.06 -16.01 5.20
C ALA A 114 2.04 -14.99 4.64
N LEU A 115 1.49 -13.99 3.96
CA LEU A 115 2.21 -12.84 3.46
C LEU A 115 1.57 -11.58 4.05
N LEU A 116 2.40 -10.66 4.52
CA LEU A 116 2.00 -9.33 4.94
C LEU A 116 2.15 -8.38 3.75
N VAL A 117 1.07 -7.75 3.32
CA VAL A 117 1.09 -6.68 2.31
C VAL A 117 0.95 -5.36 3.05
N VAL A 118 1.93 -4.47 2.93
CA VAL A 118 2.02 -3.31 3.84
C VAL A 118 2.65 -2.08 3.18
N SER A 119 2.23 -0.92 3.66
CA SER A 119 2.72 0.40 3.28
C SER A 119 3.09 1.21 4.53
N ALA A 120 4.14 2.03 4.43
CA ALA A 120 4.81 2.66 5.57
C ALA A 120 4.13 3.91 6.17
N GLY A 121 2.79 3.96 6.20
CA GLY A 121 2.04 5.04 6.88
C GLY A 121 2.37 6.48 6.44
N PRO A 122 1.73 7.50 7.04
CA PRO A 122 2.09 8.89 6.83
C PRO A 122 3.59 9.21 7.01
N ASP A 123 4.25 8.62 8.01
CA ASP A 123 5.63 8.97 8.37
C ASP A 123 6.70 8.42 7.39
N GLY A 124 6.35 7.41 6.61
CA GLY A 124 7.24 6.77 5.62
C GLY A 124 8.30 5.85 6.20
N VAL A 125 8.16 5.48 7.47
CA VAL A 125 9.03 4.57 8.18
C VAL A 125 8.26 3.28 8.41
N MET A 126 8.67 2.23 7.71
CA MET A 126 8.11 0.90 7.88
C MET A 126 8.51 0.34 9.24
N GLN A 127 7.52 0.09 10.09
CA GLN A 127 7.70 -0.52 11.41
C GLN A 127 7.24 -1.99 11.42
N SER A 128 6.52 -2.39 10.38
CA SER A 128 6.00 -3.73 10.17
C SER A 128 7.08 -4.72 9.78
N SER A 129 6.93 -5.95 10.24
CA SER A 129 7.91 -7.01 9.99
C SER A 129 7.28 -8.39 9.89
N SER A 130 8.10 -9.36 9.49
CA SER A 130 7.74 -10.77 9.40
C SER A 130 7.34 -11.41 10.73
N VAL A 131 7.72 -10.80 11.87
CA VAL A 131 7.52 -11.34 13.22
C VAL A 131 6.42 -10.61 13.97
N PHE A 132 6.41 -9.28 13.90
CA PHE A 132 5.54 -8.45 14.75
C PHE A 132 4.23 -8.03 14.08
N GLY A 133 4.04 -8.37 12.80
CA GLY A 133 2.86 -7.97 12.04
C GLY A 133 2.89 -6.49 11.66
N ILE A 134 1.72 -5.86 11.62
CA ILE A 134 1.56 -4.43 11.28
C ILE A 134 1.87 -3.60 12.52
N GLY A 135 2.80 -2.64 12.40
CA GLY A 135 3.24 -1.78 13.49
C GLY A 135 3.10 -0.28 13.17
N GLY A 136 3.03 0.55 14.22
CA GLY A 136 3.02 2.00 14.05
C GLY A 136 1.78 2.53 13.34
N ASP A 137 2.02 3.45 12.39
CA ASP A 137 1.02 4.00 11.46
C ASP A 137 1.01 3.25 10.11
N ASP A 138 1.68 2.10 10.01
CA ASP A 138 1.68 1.29 8.81
C ASP A 138 0.27 0.81 8.46
N ILE A 139 -0.03 0.80 7.15
CA ILE A 139 -1.30 0.34 6.62
C ILE A 139 -1.04 -0.95 5.85
N GLY A 140 -1.64 -2.04 6.30
CA GLY A 140 -1.40 -3.34 5.71
C GLY A 140 -2.52 -4.34 5.94
N GLN A 141 -2.34 -5.53 5.37
CA GLN A 141 -3.15 -6.70 5.68
C GLN A 141 -2.32 -7.98 5.56
N VAL A 142 -2.66 -8.96 6.38
CA VAL A 142 -2.11 -10.31 6.25
C VAL A 142 -3.01 -11.11 5.31
N ILE A 143 -2.40 -11.79 4.34
CA ILE A 143 -3.08 -12.70 3.43
C ILE A 143 -2.59 -14.12 3.62
N PHE A 144 -3.53 -15.05 3.69
CA PHE A 144 -3.26 -16.48 3.77
C PHE A 144 -3.42 -17.10 2.38
N ARG A 145 -2.47 -17.94 1.98
CA ARG A 145 -2.61 -18.75 0.78
C ARG A 145 -3.37 -20.03 1.10
N HIS A 146 -4.55 -20.19 0.49
CA HIS A 146 -5.27 -21.47 0.50
C HIS A 146 -4.51 -22.50 -0.36
N ARG A 147 -4.39 -23.75 0.13
CA ARG A 147 -4.06 -24.88 -0.73
C ARG A 147 -5.18 -25.07 -1.73
N SER A 148 -4.89 -24.92 -3.02
CA SER A 148 -5.58 -25.73 -4.03
C SER A 148 -5.05 -27.15 -3.81
N GLY A 149 -5.91 -28.05 -3.37
CA GLY A 149 -5.60 -29.48 -3.20
C GLY A 149 -5.30 -30.16 -4.53
#